data_AF-A0A139LVI1-F1
#
_entry.id   AF-A0A139LVI1-F1
#
_cell.length_a   1.000
_cell.length_b   1.000
_cell.length_c   1.000
_cell.angle_alpha   90.00
_cell.angle_beta   90.00
_cell.angle_gamma   90.00
#
_symmetry.space_group_name_H-M   'P 1'
#
loop_
_entity.id
_entity.type
_entity.pdbx_description
1 polymer ?
#
loop_
_entity_poly.entity_id
_entity_poly.type
_entity_poly.pdbx_seq_one_letter_code
_entity_poly.pdbx_strand_id
1 'polypeptide(L)'
;GDEVLSLIARTGIFEGREKQLMDMHGGTVYRELLKSYFPQLRRIRITVGYEARAFNIEEAASLIYTHPRLLSLQEMYRVAAFYRPGTEQYREIYEIAAYHFPDDVLANINAASAVIMAGDPVSARQYLNKVADDPRAWNDFGVLAYLEGDRKKAEEWFRKALGVEPEKARKNLKKMKNEK
;
A
#
# COMPACT_ATOMS: atom_id res chain seq x y z
N GLY A 1 28.27 47.08 -6.62
CA GLY A 1 26.88 46.67 -6.94
C GLY A 1 26.86 45.83 -8.20
N ASP A 2 27.12 46.45 -9.35
CA ASP A 2 26.97 45.80 -10.67
C ASP A 2 27.88 44.58 -10.88
N GLU A 3 29.10 44.60 -10.35
CA GLU A 3 30.02 43.46 -10.40
C GLU A 3 29.50 42.24 -9.63
N VAL A 4 28.91 42.46 -8.45
CA VAL A 4 28.32 41.41 -7.61
C VAL A 4 27.12 40.78 -8.31
N LEU A 5 26.26 41.62 -8.89
CA LEU A 5 25.10 41.15 -9.66
C LEU A 5 25.54 40.41 -10.92
N SER A 6 26.58 40.88 -11.62
CA SER A 6 27.14 40.21 -12.79
C SER A 6 27.71 38.84 -12.44
N LEU A 7 28.44 38.73 -11.32
CA LEU A 7 28.97 37.46 -10.81
C LEU A 7 27.85 36.48 -10.47
N ILE A 8 26.81 36.95 -9.76
CA ILE A 8 25.64 36.14 -9.39
C ILE A 8 24.89 35.66 -10.65
N ALA A 9 24.82 36.48 -11.69
CA ALA A 9 24.15 36.15 -12.95
C ALA A 9 24.93 35.13 -13.80
N ARG A 10 26.28 35.13 -13.71
CA ARG A 10 27.15 34.34 -14.60
C ARG A 10 27.65 33.03 -14.01
N THR A 11 27.81 32.94 -12.70
CA THR A 11 28.38 31.74 -12.04
C THR A 11 27.27 31.04 -11.29
N GLY A 12 26.95 29.77 -11.54
CA GLY A 12 25.92 29.02 -10.80
C GLY A 12 26.19 28.90 -9.29
N ILE A 13 25.14 28.65 -8.49
CA ILE A 13 25.28 28.50 -7.02
C ILE A 13 26.28 27.39 -6.65
N PHE A 14 26.33 26.31 -7.44
CA PHE A 14 27.23 25.17 -7.23
C PHE A 14 28.57 25.28 -7.97
N GLU A 15 28.79 26.37 -8.73
CA GLU A 15 29.98 26.57 -9.56
C GLU A 15 31.02 27.45 -8.85
N GLY A 16 31.04 27.43 -7.51
CA GLY A 16 32.01 28.20 -6.71
C GLY A 16 31.69 29.69 -6.58
N ARG A 17 30.46 30.13 -6.91
CA ARG A 17 29.98 31.52 -6.73
C ARG A 17 30.28 32.06 -5.34
N GLU A 18 30.03 31.26 -4.30
CA GLU A 18 30.26 31.65 -2.91
C GLU A 18 31.74 31.97 -2.64
N LYS A 19 32.65 31.10 -3.09
CA LYS A 19 34.09 31.31 -2.95
C LYS A 19 34.53 32.58 -3.70
N GLN A 20 34.04 32.77 -4.92
CA GLN A 20 34.35 33.98 -5.69
C GLN A 20 33.84 35.26 -5.01
N LEU A 21 32.67 35.23 -4.35
CA LEU A 21 32.17 36.34 -3.54
C LEU A 21 33.01 36.57 -2.26
N MET A 22 33.52 35.50 -1.64
CA MET A 22 34.40 35.57 -0.47
C MET A 22 35.79 36.13 -0.82
N ASP A 23 36.33 35.80 -1.98
CA ASP A 23 37.66 36.27 -2.42
C ASP A 23 37.58 37.73 -2.95
N MET A 24 36.42 38.13 -3.47
CA MET A 24 36.17 39.46 -4.01
C MET A 24 36.32 40.56 -2.94
N HIS A 25 37.10 41.60 -3.29
CA HIS A 25 37.35 42.77 -2.44
C HIS A 25 37.74 42.41 -1.00
N GLY A 26 38.54 41.35 -0.82
CA GLY A 26 38.99 40.87 0.49
C GLY A 26 37.84 40.40 1.39
N GLY A 27 36.77 39.86 0.79
CA GLY A 27 35.61 39.30 1.49
C GLY A 27 34.71 40.34 2.16
N THR A 28 34.88 41.62 1.84
CA THR A 28 34.01 42.70 2.35
C THR A 28 32.58 42.57 1.82
N VAL A 29 32.44 42.28 0.51
CA VAL A 29 31.16 42.04 -0.17
C VAL A 29 30.40 40.89 0.48
N TYR A 30 31.05 39.74 0.66
CA TYR A 30 30.41 38.57 1.25
C TYR A 30 29.99 38.80 2.72
N ARG A 31 30.81 39.51 3.50
CA ARG A 31 30.45 39.91 4.87
C ARG A 31 29.25 40.86 4.91
N GLU A 32 29.14 41.77 3.95
CA GLU A 32 27.98 42.66 3.82
C GLU A 32 26.72 41.89 3.42
N LEU A 33 26.82 40.95 2.48
CA LEU A 33 25.72 40.05 2.12
C LEU A 33 25.23 39.24 3.33
N LEU A 34 26.15 38.66 4.10
CA LEU A 34 25.84 37.93 5.34
C LEU A 34 25.20 38.80 6.42
N LYS A 35 25.67 40.05 6.59
CA LYS A 35 25.20 40.94 7.65
C LYS A 35 23.85 41.57 7.30
N SER A 36 23.68 41.99 6.06
CA SER A 36 22.61 42.93 5.67
C SER A 36 21.54 42.29 4.79
N TYR A 37 21.87 41.29 3.97
CA TYR A 37 20.98 40.78 2.93
C TYR A 37 20.47 39.35 3.19
N PHE A 38 21.37 38.39 3.46
CA PHE A 38 21.01 36.98 3.68
C PHE A 38 20.07 36.73 4.87
N PRO A 39 20.15 37.47 6.00
CA PRO A 39 19.17 37.35 7.07
C PRO A 39 17.74 37.67 6.64
N GLN A 40 17.59 38.54 5.62
CA GLN A 40 16.29 38.89 5.02
C GLN A 40 15.78 37.80 4.06
N LEU A 41 16.68 36.98 3.49
CA LEU A 41 16.35 35.86 2.60
C LEU A 41 15.94 34.58 3.35
N ARG A 42 15.48 34.73 4.61
CA ARG A 42 15.09 33.65 5.51
C ARG A 42 14.17 32.66 4.79
N ARG A 43 14.65 31.44 4.56
CA ARG A 43 13.82 30.35 4.02
C ARG A 43 12.87 29.86 5.11
N ILE A 44 11.57 29.90 4.81
CA ILE A 44 10.54 29.29 5.66
C ILE A 44 10.64 27.77 5.49
N ARG A 45 10.96 27.05 6.57
CA ARG A 45 10.81 25.59 6.63
C ARG A 45 9.45 25.29 7.24
N ILE A 46 8.45 24.99 6.40
CA ILE A 46 7.12 24.58 6.85
C ILE A 46 7.21 23.10 7.24
N THR A 47 7.05 22.81 8.52
CA THR A 47 6.83 21.44 9.00
C THR A 47 5.34 21.30 9.26
N VAL A 48 4.63 20.56 8.41
CA VAL A 48 3.20 20.29 8.61
C VAL A 48 3.08 19.09 9.54
N GLY A 49 2.79 19.34 10.81
CA GLY A 49 2.29 18.30 11.70
C GLY A 49 0.78 18.17 11.48
N TYR A 50 0.33 17.01 11.02
CA TYR A 50 -1.09 16.68 10.97
C TYR A 50 -1.32 15.37 11.72
N GLU A 51 -2.34 15.34 12.57
CA GLU A 51 -2.89 14.09 13.09
C GLU A 51 -3.94 13.61 12.09
N ALA A 52 -3.63 12.54 11.37
CA ALA A 52 -4.60 11.91 10.48
C ALA A 52 -5.71 11.28 11.34
N ARG A 53 -6.89 11.90 11.38
CA ARG A 53 -8.07 11.23 11.92
C ARG A 53 -8.46 10.07 11.01
N ALA A 54 -8.97 8.99 11.60
CA ALA A 54 -9.62 7.94 10.82
C ALA A 54 -10.85 8.49 10.08
N PHE A 55 -11.09 8.00 8.88
CA PHE A 55 -12.32 8.28 8.15
C PHE A 55 -13.50 7.58 8.82
N ASN A 56 -14.65 8.25 8.81
CA ASN A 56 -15.90 7.57 9.14
C ASN A 56 -16.26 6.58 8.01
N ILE A 57 -17.29 5.76 8.22
CA ILE A 57 -17.57 4.68 7.28
C ILE A 57 -18.11 5.20 5.95
N GLU A 58 -18.91 6.25 5.97
CA GLU A 58 -19.49 6.89 4.78
C GLU A 58 -18.40 7.54 3.92
N GLU A 59 -17.46 8.24 4.56
CA GLU A 59 -16.26 8.79 3.93
C GLU A 59 -15.42 7.68 3.30
N ALA A 60 -15.12 6.62 4.06
CA ALA A 60 -14.32 5.50 3.56
C ALA A 60 -14.99 4.79 2.38
N ALA A 61 -16.32 4.60 2.42
CA ALA A 61 -17.08 3.97 1.34
C ALA A 61 -17.09 4.82 0.06
N SER A 62 -17.00 6.14 0.16
CA SER A 62 -16.84 7.02 -1.01
C SER A 62 -15.39 7.06 -1.52
N LEU A 63 -14.43 7.11 -0.59
CA LEU A 63 -13.01 7.23 -0.92
C LEU A 63 -12.45 5.96 -1.54
N ILE A 64 -13.00 4.78 -1.26
CA ILE A 64 -12.46 3.53 -1.82
C ILE A 64 -12.49 3.49 -3.35
N TYR A 65 -13.46 4.16 -3.99
CA TYR A 65 -13.57 4.22 -5.45
C TYR A 65 -12.91 5.46 -6.06
N THR A 66 -12.69 6.52 -5.27
CA THR A 66 -12.21 7.82 -5.80
C THR A 66 -10.77 8.11 -5.42
N HIS A 67 -10.38 7.84 -4.17
CA HIS A 67 -9.04 8.09 -3.64
C HIS A 67 -8.60 6.97 -2.68
N PRO A 68 -8.57 5.69 -3.12
CA PRO A 68 -8.29 4.54 -2.26
C PRO A 68 -6.94 4.63 -1.54
N ARG A 69 -5.94 5.31 -2.12
CA ARG A 69 -4.62 5.52 -1.50
C ARG A 69 -4.66 6.34 -0.20
N LEU A 70 -5.76 7.04 0.09
CA LEU A 70 -5.95 7.76 1.35
C LEU A 70 -6.43 6.85 2.48
N LEU A 71 -6.94 5.66 2.16
CA LEU A 71 -7.48 4.72 3.14
C LEU A 71 -6.40 3.75 3.61
N SER A 72 -6.43 3.45 4.89
CA SER A 72 -5.74 2.28 5.44
C SER A 72 -6.45 0.99 5.03
N LEU A 73 -5.72 -0.14 5.04
CA LEU A 73 -6.31 -1.47 4.84
C LEU A 73 -7.47 -1.74 5.81
N GLN A 74 -7.34 -1.32 7.06
CA GLN A 74 -8.38 -1.50 8.07
C GLN A 74 -9.67 -0.74 7.70
N GLU A 75 -9.56 0.48 7.16
CA GLU A 75 -10.71 1.24 6.68
C GLU A 75 -11.36 0.57 5.47
N MET A 76 -10.55 0.06 4.52
CA MET A 76 -11.08 -0.72 3.39
C MET A 76 -11.85 -1.96 3.86
N TYR A 77 -11.32 -2.71 4.84
CA TYR A 77 -12.00 -3.89 5.39
C TYR A 77 -13.28 -3.53 6.16
N ARG A 78 -13.30 -2.38 6.84
CA ARG A 78 -14.53 -1.88 7.47
C ARG A 78 -15.61 -1.60 6.42
N VAL A 79 -15.25 -1.07 5.25
CA VAL A 79 -16.19 -0.90 4.12
C VAL A 79 -16.66 -2.27 3.60
N ALA A 80 -15.75 -3.24 3.42
CA ALA A 80 -16.08 -4.59 2.97
C ALA A 80 -17.13 -5.28 3.85
N ALA A 81 -17.11 -5.03 5.16
CA ALA A 81 -18.00 -5.65 6.14
C ALA A 81 -19.49 -5.32 5.93
N PHE A 82 -19.83 -4.29 5.13
CA PHE A 82 -21.20 -3.95 4.78
C PHE A 82 -21.77 -4.76 3.61
N TYR A 83 -20.92 -5.50 2.91
CA TYR A 83 -21.31 -6.31 1.76
C TYR A 83 -21.29 -7.79 2.12
N ARG A 84 -22.25 -8.54 1.57
CA ARG A 84 -22.33 -9.98 1.78
C ARG A 84 -21.17 -10.66 1.05
N PRO A 85 -20.44 -11.59 1.68
CA PRO A 85 -19.41 -12.37 0.99
C PRO A 85 -19.96 -13.04 -0.28
N GLY A 86 -19.19 -12.95 -1.38
CA GLY A 86 -19.58 -13.47 -2.70
C GLY A 86 -20.32 -12.48 -3.61
N THR A 87 -20.65 -11.27 -3.15
CA THR A 87 -21.13 -10.21 -4.05
C THR A 87 -19.98 -9.54 -4.80
N GLU A 88 -20.30 -8.91 -5.93
CA GLU A 88 -19.33 -8.15 -6.73
C GLU A 88 -18.69 -7.02 -5.93
N GLN A 89 -19.47 -6.27 -5.14
CA GLN A 89 -18.94 -5.18 -4.31
C GLN A 89 -17.99 -5.70 -3.22
N TYR A 90 -18.30 -6.84 -2.60
CA TYR A 90 -17.41 -7.45 -1.61
C TYR A 90 -16.08 -7.83 -2.26
N ARG A 91 -16.12 -8.44 -3.45
CA ARG A 91 -14.95 -8.79 -4.25
C ARG A 91 -14.11 -7.55 -4.58
N GLU A 92 -14.74 -6.55 -5.18
CA GLU A 92 -14.07 -5.34 -5.68
C GLU A 92 -13.27 -4.63 -4.59
N ILE A 93 -13.82 -4.52 -3.38
CA ILE A 93 -13.15 -3.88 -2.25
C ILE A 93 -11.83 -4.59 -1.89
N TYR A 94 -11.82 -5.93 -1.86
CA TYR A 94 -10.59 -6.66 -1.57
C TYR A 94 -9.60 -6.65 -2.74
N GLU A 95 -10.07 -6.60 -3.98
CA GLU A 95 -9.19 -6.40 -5.15
C GLU A 95 -8.54 -5.01 -5.12
N ILE A 96 -9.30 -3.95 -4.78
CA ILE A 96 -8.77 -2.59 -4.55
C ILE A 96 -7.73 -2.62 -3.43
N ALA A 97 -8.02 -3.30 -2.31
CA ALA A 97 -7.08 -3.43 -1.21
C ALA A 97 -5.77 -4.11 -1.65
N ALA A 98 -5.84 -5.27 -2.32
CA ALA A 98 -4.64 -5.96 -2.79
C ALA A 98 -3.90 -5.21 -3.91
N TYR A 99 -4.59 -4.40 -4.71
CA TYR A 99 -3.95 -3.55 -5.71
C TYR A 99 -3.14 -2.41 -5.08
N HIS A 100 -3.67 -1.77 -4.02
CA HIS A 100 -3.00 -0.66 -3.35
C HIS A 100 -2.00 -1.09 -2.27
N PHE A 101 -2.12 -2.32 -1.77
CA PHE A 101 -1.22 -2.93 -0.80
C PHE A 101 -0.68 -4.26 -1.33
N PRO A 102 0.07 -4.25 -2.45
CA PRO A 102 0.45 -5.47 -3.17
C PRO A 102 1.38 -6.39 -2.38
N ASP A 103 2.17 -5.84 -1.45
CA ASP A 103 3.11 -6.58 -0.61
C ASP A 103 2.48 -7.03 0.72
N ASP A 104 1.25 -6.59 1.03
CA ASP A 104 0.58 -7.02 2.25
C ASP A 104 0.00 -8.43 2.09
N VAL A 105 0.45 -9.34 2.95
CA VAL A 105 0.06 -10.74 2.88
C VAL A 105 -1.44 -10.93 3.13
N LEU A 106 -2.02 -10.22 4.09
CA LEU A 106 -3.44 -10.36 4.41
C LEU A 106 -4.33 -9.78 3.32
N ALA A 107 -3.92 -8.68 2.68
CA ALA A 107 -4.63 -8.12 1.54
C ALA A 107 -4.74 -9.11 0.39
N ASN A 108 -3.64 -9.79 0.04
CA ASN A 108 -3.64 -10.80 -1.01
C ASN A 108 -4.44 -12.06 -0.61
N ILE A 109 -4.34 -12.54 0.64
CA ILE A 109 -5.15 -13.68 1.11
C ILE A 109 -6.64 -13.34 1.07
N ASN A 110 -7.03 -12.17 1.60
CA ASN A 110 -8.42 -11.76 1.61
C ASN A 110 -8.98 -11.54 0.20
N ALA A 111 -8.18 -10.98 -0.72
CA ALA A 111 -8.55 -10.88 -2.13
C ALA A 111 -8.74 -12.26 -2.77
N ALA A 112 -7.83 -13.20 -2.53
CA ALA A 112 -7.98 -14.59 -2.99
C ALA A 112 -9.30 -15.22 -2.48
N SER A 113 -9.56 -15.12 -1.18
CA SER A 113 -10.82 -15.54 -0.56
C SER A 113 -12.04 -14.90 -1.23
N ALA A 114 -12.00 -13.59 -1.49
CA ALA A 114 -13.12 -12.85 -2.06
C ALA A 114 -13.44 -13.27 -3.51
N VAL A 115 -12.40 -13.43 -4.35
CA VAL A 115 -12.58 -13.88 -5.74
C VAL A 115 -12.96 -15.38 -5.82
N ILE A 116 -12.49 -16.22 -4.89
CA ILE A 116 -12.96 -17.61 -4.74
C ILE A 116 -14.47 -17.63 -4.49
N MET A 117 -14.96 -16.80 -3.56
CA MET A 117 -16.39 -16.73 -3.25
C MET A 117 -17.22 -16.20 -4.42
N ALA A 118 -16.63 -15.36 -5.26
CA ALA A 118 -17.24 -14.88 -6.50
C ALA A 118 -17.13 -15.89 -7.67
N GLY A 119 -16.54 -17.07 -7.46
CA GLY A 119 -16.42 -18.11 -8.49
C GLY A 119 -15.32 -17.86 -9.53
N ASP A 120 -14.28 -17.09 -9.18
CA ASP A 120 -13.15 -16.77 -10.06
C ASP A 120 -11.84 -17.41 -9.58
N PRO A 121 -11.61 -18.70 -9.90
CA PRO A 121 -10.40 -19.43 -9.51
C PRO A 121 -9.15 -18.91 -10.22
N VAL A 122 -9.29 -18.25 -11.38
CA VAL A 122 -8.15 -17.71 -12.14
C VAL A 122 -7.52 -16.56 -11.37
N SER A 123 -8.34 -15.58 -10.95
CA SER A 123 -7.86 -14.46 -10.13
C SER A 123 -7.37 -14.94 -8.76
N ALA A 124 -8.04 -15.93 -8.16
CA ALA A 124 -7.64 -16.51 -6.89
C ALA A 124 -6.18 -17.01 -6.92
N ARG A 125 -5.82 -17.73 -8.00
CA ARG A 125 -4.46 -18.23 -8.20
C ARG A 125 -3.43 -17.11 -8.25
N GLN A 126 -3.75 -16.00 -8.91
CA GLN A 126 -2.82 -14.87 -9.03
C GLN A 126 -2.50 -14.26 -7.67
N TYR A 127 -3.51 -14.07 -6.81
CA TYR A 127 -3.31 -13.56 -5.46
C TYR A 127 -2.59 -14.58 -4.57
N LEU A 128 -2.99 -15.86 -4.61
CA LEU A 128 -2.36 -16.91 -3.80
C LEU A 128 -0.88 -17.14 -4.15
N ASN A 129 -0.50 -17.02 -5.42
CA ASN A 129 0.90 -17.17 -5.84
C ASN A 129 1.83 -16.15 -5.16
N LYS A 130 1.33 -14.96 -4.80
CA LYS A 130 2.12 -13.93 -4.09
C LYS A 130 2.38 -14.28 -2.62
N VAL A 131 1.61 -15.21 -2.06
CA VAL A 131 1.63 -15.59 -0.64
C VAL A 131 1.79 -17.10 -0.47
N ALA A 132 2.43 -17.76 -1.44
CA ALA A 132 2.53 -19.23 -1.51
C ALA A 132 3.20 -19.86 -0.27
N ASP A 133 4.11 -19.12 0.36
CA ASP A 133 4.86 -19.56 1.53
C ASP A 133 4.15 -19.22 2.87
N ASP A 134 3.04 -18.49 2.85
CA ASP A 134 2.33 -18.09 4.08
C ASP A 134 1.29 -19.16 4.50
N PRO A 135 1.41 -19.72 5.72
CA PRO A 135 0.49 -20.75 6.20
C PRO A 135 -0.98 -20.33 6.29
N ARG A 136 -1.25 -19.02 6.40
CA ARG A 136 -2.62 -18.47 6.45
C ARG A 136 -3.34 -18.61 5.11
N ALA A 137 -2.62 -18.79 4.00
CA ALA A 137 -3.20 -19.01 2.68
C ALA A 137 -3.59 -20.47 2.42
N TRP A 138 -3.17 -21.43 3.25
CA TRP A 138 -3.34 -22.87 2.98
C TRP A 138 -4.80 -23.30 2.84
N ASN A 139 -5.71 -22.69 3.59
CA ASN A 139 -7.12 -23.01 3.45
C ASN A 139 -7.65 -22.57 2.07
N ASP A 140 -7.25 -21.40 1.58
CA ASP A 140 -7.67 -20.90 0.27
C ASP A 140 -7.04 -21.69 -0.88
N PHE A 141 -5.78 -22.14 -0.73
CA PHE A 141 -5.19 -23.12 -1.65
C PHE A 141 -5.97 -24.43 -1.72
N GLY A 142 -6.49 -24.90 -0.59
CA GLY A 142 -7.35 -26.08 -0.54
C GLY A 142 -8.66 -25.86 -1.27
N VAL A 143 -9.32 -24.70 -1.07
CA VAL A 143 -10.57 -24.37 -1.79
C VAL A 143 -10.32 -24.21 -3.28
N LEU A 144 -9.24 -23.53 -3.68
CA LEU A 144 -8.87 -23.39 -5.09
C LEU A 144 -8.65 -24.76 -5.75
N ALA A 145 -7.83 -25.63 -5.15
CA ALA A 145 -7.60 -26.97 -5.68
C ALA A 145 -8.90 -27.79 -5.77
N TYR A 146 -9.82 -27.60 -4.81
CA TYR A 146 -11.12 -28.25 -4.83
C TYR A 146 -11.99 -27.78 -6.02
N LEU A 147 -12.06 -26.46 -6.24
CA LEU A 147 -12.80 -25.87 -7.35
C LEU A 147 -12.22 -26.27 -8.72
N GLU A 148 -10.92 -26.56 -8.77
CA GLU A 148 -10.23 -27.05 -9.97
C GLU A 148 -10.36 -28.57 -10.19
N GLY A 149 -11.06 -29.27 -9.29
CA GLY A 149 -11.31 -30.71 -9.39
C GLY A 149 -10.19 -31.59 -8.81
N ASP A 150 -9.09 -31.02 -8.33
CA ASP A 150 -8.01 -31.77 -7.69
C ASP A 150 -8.31 -32.02 -6.21
N ARG A 151 -9.22 -32.96 -5.96
CA ARG A 151 -9.65 -33.32 -4.59
C ARG A 151 -8.51 -33.84 -3.72
N LYS A 152 -7.52 -34.53 -4.29
CA LYS A 152 -6.39 -35.05 -3.51
C LYS A 152 -5.55 -33.89 -2.97
N LYS A 153 -5.19 -32.96 -3.84
CA LYS A 153 -4.43 -31.77 -3.46
C LYS A 153 -5.21 -30.86 -2.51
N ALA A 154 -6.52 -30.72 -2.72
CA ALA A 154 -7.38 -29.99 -1.79
C ALA A 154 -7.34 -30.58 -0.38
N GLU A 155 -7.46 -31.90 -0.24
CA GLU A 155 -7.37 -32.58 1.06
C GLU A 155 -5.99 -32.39 1.73
N GLU A 156 -4.90 -32.48 0.97
CA GLU A 156 -3.55 -32.20 1.48
C GLU A 156 -3.43 -30.78 2.05
N TRP A 157 -3.91 -29.78 1.31
CA TRP A 157 -3.90 -28.39 1.76
C TRP A 157 -4.77 -28.17 3.00
N PHE A 158 -5.99 -28.72 3.04
CA PHE A 158 -6.84 -28.58 4.21
C PHE A 158 -6.24 -29.26 5.44
N ARG A 159 -5.55 -30.40 5.28
CA ARG A 159 -4.83 -31.04 6.39
C ARG A 159 -3.69 -30.17 6.91
N LYS A 160 -2.91 -29.52 6.03
CA LYS A 160 -1.90 -28.53 6.43
C LYS A 160 -2.55 -27.37 7.20
N ALA A 161 -3.67 -26.84 6.70
CA ALA A 161 -4.40 -25.73 7.29
C ALA A 161 -4.99 -26.03 8.68
N LEU A 162 -5.07 -27.28 9.13
CA LEU A 162 -5.55 -27.63 10.47
C LEU A 162 -4.72 -27.00 11.60
N GLY A 163 -3.43 -26.75 11.37
CA GLY A 163 -2.56 -26.09 12.35
C GLY A 163 -2.72 -24.57 12.44
N VAL A 164 -3.46 -23.95 11.50
CA VAL A 164 -3.54 -22.49 11.35
C VAL A 164 -4.99 -22.02 11.46
N GLU A 165 -5.89 -22.59 10.65
CA GLU A 165 -7.33 -22.29 10.63
C GLU A 165 -8.16 -23.58 10.79
N PRO A 166 -8.10 -24.26 11.96
CA PRO A 166 -8.67 -25.59 12.16
C PRO A 166 -10.16 -25.67 11.86
N GLU A 167 -10.94 -24.66 12.25
CA GLU A 167 -12.39 -24.67 12.07
C GLU A 167 -12.80 -24.59 10.60
N LYS A 168 -12.16 -23.74 9.80
CA LYS A 168 -12.42 -23.65 8.35
C LYS A 168 -11.96 -24.92 7.64
N ALA A 169 -10.75 -25.39 7.95
CA ALA A 169 -10.19 -26.60 7.36
C ALA A 169 -11.06 -27.85 7.64
N ARG A 170 -11.55 -28.03 8.88
CA ARG A 170 -12.46 -29.13 9.24
C ARG A 170 -13.78 -29.04 8.48
N LYS A 171 -14.37 -27.85 8.35
CA LYS A 171 -15.60 -27.64 7.57
C LYS A 171 -15.40 -28.02 6.10
N ASN A 172 -14.30 -27.60 5.51
CA ASN A 172 -13.96 -27.92 4.12
C ASN A 172 -13.74 -29.42 3.90
N LEU A 173 -12.95 -30.08 4.77
CA LEU A 173 -12.76 -31.53 4.72
C LEU A 173 -14.09 -32.30 4.86
N LYS A 174 -14.98 -31.85 5.74
CA LYS A 174 -16.31 -32.46 5.90
C LYS A 174 -17.17 -32.29 4.65
N LYS A 175 -17.20 -31.07 4.08
CA LYS A 175 -17.95 -30.77 2.85
C LYS A 175 -17.49 -31.65 1.68
N MET A 176 -16.18 -31.75 1.47
CA MET A 176 -15.61 -32.62 0.43
C MET A 176 -15.95 -34.11 0.59
N LYS A 177 -16.14 -34.62 1.80
CA LYS A 177 -16.52 -36.03 1.99
C LYS A 177 -17.98 -36.30 1.67
N ASN A 178 -18.83 -35.28 1.80
CA ASN A 178 -20.27 -35.40 1.62
C ASN A 178 -20.71 -35.19 0.16
N GLU A 179 -19.93 -34.45 -0.62
CA GLU A 179 -20.14 -34.24 -2.05
C GLU A 179 -19.49 -35.39 -2.82
N LYS A 180 -20.20 -36.52 -2.97
CA LYS A 180 -19.76 -37.65 -3.82
C LYS A 180 -19.84 -37.31 -5.30
#